data_AF-W8KUS2-F1
#
_entry.id   AF-W8KUS2-F1
#
_cell.length_a   1.000
_cell.length_b   1.000
_cell.length_c   1.000
_cell.angle_alpha   90.00
_cell.angle_beta   90.00
_cell.angle_gamma   90.00
#
_symmetry.space_group_name_H-M   'P 1'
#
loop_
_entity.id
_entity.type
_entity.pdbx_description
1 polymer ?
#
loop_
_entity_poly.entity_id
_entity_poly.type
_entity_poly.pdbx_seq_one_letter_code
_entity_poly.pdbx_strand_id
1 'polypeptide(L)' 'MKPHVPDAWIDESKRDELDGEIGIVGFEIPFNRHFYQFIPPRPLEEIDADLKACTDRIKRMIEELSA' A
#
# COMPACT_ATOMS: atom_id res chain seq x y z
N MET A 1 -14.47 24.47 15.57
CA MET A 1 -14.29 23.00 15.51
C MET A 1 -12.80 22.73 15.63
N LYS A 2 -12.36 21.89 16.57
CA LYS A 2 -10.93 21.63 16.79
C LYS A 2 -10.42 20.63 15.73
N PRO A 3 -9.30 20.88 15.05
CA PRO A 3 -8.82 20.07 13.93
C PRO A 3 -8.24 18.70 14.32
N HIS A 4 -8.25 18.33 15.61
CA HIS A 4 -7.63 17.11 16.14
C HIS A 4 -8.65 16.13 16.72
N VAL A 5 -8.35 14.84 16.54
CA VAL A 5 -9.07 13.72 17.16
C VAL A 5 -8.91 13.79 18.69
N PRO A 6 -9.95 13.49 19.49
CA PRO A 6 -9.93 13.69 20.95
C PRO A 6 -8.80 12.97 21.72
N ASP A 7 -8.29 11.86 21.19
CA ASP A 7 -7.22 11.04 21.80
C ASP A 7 -5.84 11.25 21.15
N ALA A 8 -5.66 12.30 20.34
CA ALA A 8 -4.37 12.57 19.73
C ALA A 8 -3.41 13.15 20.79
N TRP A 9 -2.37 12.39 21.15
CA TRP A 9 -1.27 12.90 21.95
C TRP A 9 -0.37 13.77 21.06
N ILE A 10 -0.21 15.04 21.44
CA ILE A 10 0.62 16.00 20.73
C ILE A 10 1.90 16.21 21.53
N ASP A 11 3.04 16.05 20.86
CA ASP A 11 4.35 16.33 21.45
C ASP A 11 4.49 17.83 21.72
N GLU A 12 4.52 18.21 23.00
CA GLU A 12 4.63 19.60 23.46
C GLU A 12 5.94 20.30 23.04
N SER A 13 6.94 19.53 22.60
CA SER A 13 8.21 20.06 22.10
C SER A 13 8.15 20.56 20.65
N LYS A 14 7.10 20.20 19.89
CA LYS A 14 6.95 20.59 18.49
C LYS A 14 5.84 21.62 18.33
N ARG A 15 6.16 22.73 17.66
CA ARG A 15 5.23 23.80 17.33
C ARG A 15 5.07 23.92 15.83
N ASP A 16 3.86 24.23 15.38
CA ASP A 16 3.61 24.51 13.97
C ASP A 16 4.28 25.83 13.59
N GLU A 17 4.94 25.88 12.43
CA GLU A 17 5.59 27.09 11.92
C GLU A 17 4.56 28.09 11.34
N LEU A 18 3.34 27.62 11.03
CA LEU A 18 2.28 28.42 10.42
C LEU A 18 1.47 29.22 11.45
N ASP A 19 1.22 28.69 12.65
CA ASP A 19 0.43 29.35 13.69
C ASP A 19 1.12 29.49 15.05
N GLY A 20 2.27 28.83 15.26
CA GLY A 20 3.05 28.89 16.50
C GLY A 20 2.44 28.13 17.68
N GLU A 21 1.32 27.44 17.47
CA GLU A 21 0.67 26.61 18.48
C GLU A 21 1.38 25.26 18.63
N ILE A 22 1.05 24.54 19.70
CA ILE A 22 1.66 23.24 20.02
C ILE A 22 1.04 22.16 19.13
N GLY A 23 1.89 21.37 18.46
CA GLY A 23 1.51 20.35 17.47
C GLY A 23 1.80 20.78 16.04
N ILE A 24 1.89 19.81 15.12
CA ILE A 24 2.01 20.06 13.67
C ILE A 24 0.68 19.67 13.05
N VAL A 25 0.06 20.56 12.25
CA VAL A 25 -1.17 20.22 11.53
C VAL A 25 -0.85 19.12 10.51
N GLY A 26 -1.40 17.92 10.75
CA GLY A 26 -1.31 16.82 9.81
C GLY A 26 -2.11 17.12 8.55
N PHE A 27 -1.45 17.27 7.42
CA PHE A 27 -2.11 17.34 6.11
C PHE A 27 -2.43 15.93 5.63
N GLU A 28 -3.68 15.68 5.27
CA GLU A 28 -4.04 14.49 4.51
C GLU A 28 -3.47 14.66 3.10
N ILE A 29 -2.44 13.88 2.76
CA ILE A 29 -1.99 13.78 1.37
C ILE A 29 -2.98 12.83 0.68
N PRO A 30 -3.81 13.30 -0.27
CA PRO A 30 -4.69 12.42 -1.00
C PRO A 30 -3.84 11.55 -1.91
N PHE A 31 -3.40 10.39 -1.42
CA PHE A 31 -2.49 9.50 -2.14
C PHE A 31 -3.08 9.08 -3.50
N ASN A 32 -4.40 8.87 -3.55
CA ASN A 32 -5.13 8.57 -4.78
C ASN A 32 -5.11 9.73 -5.79
N ARG A 33 -4.90 10.98 -5.37
CA ARG A 33 -4.84 12.11 -6.30
C ARG A 33 -3.43 12.34 -6.85
N HIS A 34 -2.40 12.11 -6.04
CA HIS A 34 -1.01 12.41 -6.41
C HIS A 34 -0.22 11.19 -6.91
N PHE A 35 -0.61 9.98 -6.50
CA PHE A 35 0.13 8.76 -6.82
C PHE A 35 -0.72 7.70 -7.53
N TYR A 36 -1.94 8.04 -7.96
CA TYR A 36 -2.70 7.12 -8.79
C TYR A 36 -2.08 7.04 -10.19
N GLN A 37 -1.35 5.96 -10.42
CA GLN A 37 -0.92 5.56 -11.74
C GLN A 37 -1.88 4.49 -12.25
N PHE A 38 -2.54 4.76 -13.37
CA PHE A 38 -3.32 3.73 -14.06
C PHE A 38 -2.37 2.64 -14.56
N ILE A 39 -2.55 1.42 -14.06
CA ILE A 39 -1.84 0.24 -14.52
C ILE A 39 -2.83 -0.56 -15.36
N PRO A 40 -2.61 -0.73 -16.68
CA PRO A 40 -3.47 -1.57 -17.48
C PRO A 40 -3.41 -3.02 -16.95
N PRO A 41 -4.53 -3.77 -16.99
CA PRO A 41 -4.52 -5.16 -16.63
C PRO A 41 -3.54 -5.94 -17.51
N ARG A 42 -2.88 -6.95 -16.93
CA ARG A 42 -2.00 -7.87 -17.67
C ARG A 42 -2.78 -8.61 -18.78
N PRO A 43 -2.17 -8.88 -19.95
CA PRO A 43 -2.80 -9.64 -21.03
C PRO A 43 -3.24 -11.04 -20.58
N LEU A 44 -4.27 -11.59 -21.24
CA LEU A 44 -4.78 -12.94 -20.94
C LEU A 44 -3.72 -14.01 -21.20
N GLU A 45 -2.94 -13.84 -22.27
CA GLU A 45 -1.86 -14.75 -22.66
C GLU A 45 -0.78 -14.86 -21.57
N GLU A 46 -0.52 -13.75 -20.86
CA GLU A 46 0.40 -13.73 -19.73
C GLU A 46 -0.19 -14.48 -18.52
N ILE A 47 -1.50 -14.37 -18.28
CA ILE A 47 -2.19 -15.12 -17.22
C ILE A 47 -2.14 -16.62 -17.49
N ASP A 48 -2.44 -17.03 -18.73
CA ASP A 48 -2.43 -18.43 -19.13
C ASP A 48 -1.03 -19.05 -19.03
N ALA A 49 0.00 -18.31 -19.43
CA ALA A 49 1.40 -18.76 -19.33
C ALA A 49 1.82 -18.97 -17.87
N ASP A 50 1.47 -18.04 -16.98
CA ASP A 50 1.78 -18.08 -15.55
C ASP A 50 1.02 -19.23 -14.85
N LEU A 51 -0.26 -19.41 -15.18
CA LEU A 51 -1.07 -20.51 -14.68
C LEU A 51 -0.49 -21.87 -15.09
N LYS A 52 -0.07 -22.00 -16.35
CA LYS A 52 0.60 -23.22 -16.84
C LYS A 52 1.91 -23.46 -16.11
N ALA A 53 2.77 -22.45 -15.98
CA ALA A 53 4.04 -22.57 -15.27
C ALA A 53 3.86 -22.99 -13.81
N CYS A 54 2.88 -22.42 -13.11
CA CYS A 54 2.51 -22.82 -11.76
C CYS A 54 2.06 -24.27 -11.69
N THR A 55 1.21 -24.70 -12.63
CA THR A 55 0.71 -26.08 -12.71
C THR A 55 1.84 -27.08 -12.96
N ASP A 56 2.75 -26.77 -13.89
CA ASP A 56 3.90 -27.62 -14.21
C ASP A 56 4.86 -27.72 -13.02
N ARG A 57 5.05 -26.63 -12.27
CA ARG A 57 5.85 -26.65 -11.03
C ARG A 57 5.24 -27.58 -9.99
N ILE A 58 3.92 -27.51 -9.79
CA ILE A 58 3.21 -28.36 -8.83
C ILE A 58 3.31 -29.84 -9.24
N LYS A 59 3.11 -30.15 -10.52
CA LYS A 59 3.25 -31.52 -11.04
C LYS A 59 4.63 -32.09 -10.76
N ARG A 60 5.69 -31.34 -11.07
CA ARG A 60 7.07 -31.78 -10.80
C ARG A 60 7.31 -32.06 -9.32
N MET A 61 6.82 -31.20 -8.41
CA MET A 61 6.96 -31.43 -6.97
C MET A 61 6.26 -32.70 -6.51
N ILE A 62 5.11 -33.03 -7.09
CA ILE A 62 4.37 -34.25 -6.78
C ILE A 62 5.12 -35.48 -7.31
N GLU A 63 5.63 -35.41 -8.54
CA GLU A 63 6.43 -36.47 -9.16
C GLU A 63 7.67 -36.81 -8.31
N GLU A 64 8.42 -35.78 -7.89
CA GLU A 64 9.59 -35.91 -7.01
C GLU A 64 9.27 -36.56 -5.65
N LEU A 65 8.06 -36.36 -5.11
CA LEU A 65 7.64 -36.96 -3.84
C LEU A 65 7.13 -38.41 -4.02
N SER A 66 6.63 -38.74 -5.20
CA SER A 66 6.07 -40.06 -5.52
C SER A 66 7.11 -41.08 -6.02
N ALA A 67 8.36 -40.65 -6.22
CA ALA A 67 9.51 -41.47 -6.61
C ALA A 67 10.26 -42.01 -5.37
#